data_AF-A0A7J2PUK4-F1
#
_entry.id   AF-A0A7J2PUK4-F1
#
_cell.length_a   1.000
_cell.length_b   1.000
_cell.length_c   1.000
_cell.angle_alpha   90.00
_cell.angle_beta   90.00
_cell.angle_gamma   90.00
#
_symmetry.space_group_name_H-M   'P 1'
#
loop_
_entity.id
_entity.type
_entity.pdbx_description
1 polymer ?
#
loop_
_entity_poly.entity_id
_entity_poly.type
_entity_poly.pdbx_seq_one_letter_code
_entity_poly.pdbx_strand_id
1 'polypeptide(L)'
;MEVFLKRAERPFKAKIGEAKTQSTFDNIRKATNEIPAKFRRTIGSEIPRYLFTFSQEIDSLSPEIIEGVLDHILIFAESLKDLLNKDRNQVSQLLTKRSDNKVRSLSDLLNFFVEKAKNQDFLKNPGSFENLLTYLFGDKTEIHQLTEVELFIKRAEKNFSQIYGEVKSREYSENIKKALSGVDPNLQDYINSEIPKYLFTLSQNVENLSNDTIERRTINIIPFLRAISNVDGKNKEEINQIIIKRSENKLFNLIDLFNAFLGDAKE
;
A
#
# COMPACT_ATOMS: atom_id res chain seq x y z
N MET A 1 -11.70 -5.68 -27.58
CA MET A 1 -10.28 -6.05 -27.43
C MET A 1 -9.68 -6.48 -28.77
N GLU A 2 -10.20 -7.54 -29.41
CA GLU A 2 -9.65 -8.06 -30.68
C GLU A 2 -9.71 -7.09 -31.87
N VAL A 3 -10.80 -6.32 -32.02
CA VAL A 3 -10.96 -5.42 -33.19
C VAL A 3 -9.94 -4.28 -33.19
N PHE A 4 -9.61 -3.71 -32.03
CA PHE A 4 -8.62 -2.64 -31.91
C PHE A 4 -7.20 -3.16 -32.14
N LEU A 5 -6.87 -4.35 -31.60
CA LEU A 5 -5.56 -4.98 -31.82
C LEU A 5 -5.36 -5.36 -33.29
N LYS A 6 -6.34 -6.00 -33.93
CA LYS A 6 -6.25 -6.36 -35.36
C LYS A 6 -6.08 -5.15 -36.29
N ARG A 7 -6.71 -4.02 -35.96
CA ARG A 7 -6.56 -2.77 -36.72
C ARG A 7 -5.21 -2.10 -36.48
N ALA A 8 -4.67 -2.20 -35.27
CA ALA A 8 -3.37 -1.67 -34.91
C ALA A 8 -2.20 -2.42 -35.56
N GLU A 9 -2.33 -3.74 -35.79
CA GLU A 9 -1.24 -4.59 -36.29
C GLU A 9 -0.68 -4.16 -37.65
N ARG A 10 -1.51 -3.68 -38.58
CA ARG A 10 -1.08 -3.40 -39.96
C ARG A 10 0.06 -2.35 -40.03
N PRO A 11 -0.03 -1.19 -39.36
CA PRO A 11 1.09 -0.28 -39.23
C PRO A 11 2.37 -0.94 -38.68
N PHE A 12 2.28 -1.73 -37.60
CA PHE A 12 3.45 -2.39 -37.03
C PHE A 12 4.08 -3.40 -37.99
N LYS A 13 3.27 -4.23 -38.67
CA LYS A 13 3.75 -5.20 -39.67
C LYS A 13 4.57 -4.52 -40.78
N ALA A 14 4.16 -3.33 -41.21
CA ALA A 14 4.86 -2.56 -42.22
C ALA A 14 6.21 -2.01 -41.73
N LYS A 15 6.34 -1.71 -40.43
CA LYS A 15 7.52 -1.06 -39.85
C LYS A 15 8.56 -2.02 -39.29
N ILE A 16 8.13 -3.09 -38.61
CA ILE A 16 9.01 -4.02 -37.89
C ILE A 16 8.89 -5.47 -38.39
N GLY A 17 8.11 -5.69 -39.46
CA GLY A 17 7.91 -6.99 -40.08
C GLY A 17 6.78 -7.82 -39.46
N GLU A 18 6.20 -8.71 -40.27
CA GLU A 18 5.02 -9.49 -39.90
C GLU A 18 5.27 -10.49 -38.78
N ALA A 19 6.30 -11.33 -38.91
CA ALA A 19 6.62 -12.37 -37.94
C ALA A 19 6.86 -11.79 -36.53
N LYS A 20 7.61 -10.67 -36.46
CA LYS A 20 7.94 -10.00 -35.20
C LYS A 20 6.72 -9.32 -34.57
N THR A 21 5.93 -8.62 -35.38
CA THR A 21 4.67 -8.02 -34.92
C THR A 21 3.76 -9.08 -34.32
N GLN A 22 3.57 -10.20 -35.03
CA GLN A 22 2.64 -11.24 -34.60
C GLN A 22 3.10 -11.91 -33.30
N SER A 23 4.38 -12.29 -33.20
CA SER A 23 4.95 -12.84 -31.97
C SER A 23 4.79 -11.88 -30.78
N THR A 24 5.07 -10.59 -30.98
CA THR A 24 4.99 -9.59 -29.91
C THR A 24 3.55 -9.35 -29.45
N PHE A 25 2.61 -9.25 -30.39
CA PHE A 25 1.18 -9.08 -30.07
C PHE A 25 0.59 -10.30 -29.37
N ASP A 26 0.99 -11.50 -29.75
CA ASP A 26 0.56 -12.73 -29.09
C ASP A 26 1.09 -12.80 -27.64
N ASN A 27 2.34 -12.39 -27.42
CA ASN A 27 2.92 -12.29 -26.07
C ASN A 27 2.17 -11.25 -25.22
N ILE A 28 1.90 -10.05 -25.76
CA ILE A 28 1.13 -9.02 -25.04
C ILE A 28 -0.27 -9.52 -24.70
N ARG A 29 -0.93 -10.23 -25.62
CA ARG A 29 -2.26 -10.82 -25.39
C ARG A 29 -2.21 -11.86 -24.27
N LYS A 30 -1.21 -12.73 -24.29
CA LYS A 30 -0.99 -13.74 -23.24
C LYS A 30 -0.77 -13.07 -21.88
N ALA A 31 0.16 -12.12 -21.78
CA ALA A 31 0.44 -11.39 -20.55
C ALA A 31 -0.80 -10.64 -20.02
N THR A 32 -1.57 -10.00 -20.90
CA THR A 32 -2.83 -9.33 -20.54
C THR A 32 -3.87 -10.31 -19.95
N ASN A 33 -3.88 -11.55 -20.45
CA ASN A 33 -4.73 -12.63 -19.95
C ASN A 33 -4.24 -13.25 -18.64
N GLU A 34 -3.04 -12.92 -18.16
CA GLU A 34 -2.50 -13.33 -16.86
C GLU A 34 -2.74 -12.26 -15.78
N ILE A 35 -3.10 -11.03 -16.16
CA ILE A 35 -3.43 -9.94 -15.21
C ILE A 35 -4.59 -10.36 -14.28
N PRO A 36 -4.48 -10.18 -12.95
CA PRO A 36 -5.57 -10.48 -12.03
C PRO A 36 -6.88 -9.79 -12.40
N ALA A 37 -8.01 -10.50 -12.29
CA ALA A 37 -9.32 -10.05 -12.80
C ALA A 37 -9.73 -8.64 -12.32
N LYS A 38 -9.39 -8.30 -11.07
CA LYS A 38 -9.63 -6.98 -10.47
C LYS A 38 -8.94 -5.83 -11.21
N PHE A 39 -7.78 -6.06 -11.83
CA PHE A 39 -7.06 -5.05 -12.62
C PHE A 39 -7.36 -5.15 -14.10
N ARG A 40 -7.65 -6.36 -14.61
CA ARG A 40 -7.99 -6.59 -16.02
C ARG A 40 -9.22 -5.79 -16.48
N ARG A 41 -10.22 -5.58 -15.60
CA ARG A 41 -11.38 -4.72 -15.90
C ARG A 41 -11.00 -3.27 -16.23
N THR A 42 -9.85 -2.80 -15.73
CA THR A 42 -9.37 -1.44 -15.94
C THR A 42 -8.33 -1.40 -17.05
N ILE A 43 -7.27 -2.19 -16.93
CA ILE A 43 -6.11 -2.16 -17.84
C ILE A 43 -6.28 -3.00 -19.10
N GLY A 44 -7.14 -4.01 -19.07
CA GLY A 44 -7.34 -4.90 -20.21
C GLY A 44 -7.88 -4.20 -21.45
N SER A 45 -8.58 -3.07 -21.31
CA SER A 45 -8.99 -2.22 -22.43
C SER A 45 -7.99 -1.12 -22.77
N GLU A 46 -7.20 -0.66 -21.80
CA GLU A 46 -6.24 0.44 -21.97
C GLU A 46 -5.03 0.04 -22.82
N ILE A 47 -4.48 -1.16 -22.63
CA ILE A 47 -3.36 -1.66 -23.44
C ILE A 47 -3.73 -1.71 -24.95
N PRO A 48 -4.85 -2.36 -25.37
CA PRO A 48 -5.30 -2.31 -26.75
C PRO A 48 -5.57 -0.90 -27.29
N ARG A 49 -6.12 -0.02 -26.44
CA ARG A 49 -6.43 1.36 -26.83
C ARG A 49 -5.14 2.14 -27.09
N TYR A 50 -4.16 1.98 -26.21
CA TYR A 50 -2.84 2.57 -26.38
C TYR A 50 -2.18 2.08 -27.67
N LEU A 51 -2.13 0.76 -27.90
CA LEU A 51 -1.54 0.18 -29.11
C LEU A 51 -2.20 0.72 -30.39
N PHE A 52 -3.52 0.90 -30.38
CA PHE A 52 -4.25 1.48 -31.51
C PHE A 52 -3.90 2.96 -31.72
N THR A 53 -3.86 3.77 -30.66
CA THR A 53 -3.45 5.18 -30.76
C THR A 53 -2.01 5.30 -31.25
N PHE A 54 -1.09 4.54 -30.65
CA PHE A 54 0.31 4.55 -31.03
C PHE A 54 0.49 4.15 -32.50
N SER A 55 -0.26 3.15 -32.99
CA SER A 55 -0.23 2.72 -34.39
C SER A 55 -0.57 3.83 -35.40
N GLN A 56 -1.25 4.90 -34.98
CA GLN A 56 -1.56 6.05 -35.85
C GLN A 56 -0.39 7.04 -35.95
N GLU A 57 0.59 6.96 -35.05
CA GLU A 57 1.70 7.91 -34.92
C GLU A 57 3.06 7.29 -35.30
N ILE A 58 3.13 5.97 -35.50
CA ILE A 58 4.39 5.25 -35.73
C ILE A 58 5.09 5.54 -37.06
N ASP A 59 4.43 6.20 -38.01
CA ASP A 59 5.00 6.44 -39.34
C ASP A 59 6.27 7.29 -39.30
N SER A 60 6.37 8.18 -38.31
CA SER A 60 7.54 9.04 -38.09
C SER A 60 8.64 8.41 -37.23
N LEU A 61 8.40 7.22 -36.67
CA LEU A 61 9.30 6.59 -35.70
C LEU A 61 10.21 5.54 -36.37
N SER A 62 11.39 5.37 -35.79
CA SER A 62 12.31 4.31 -36.21
C SER A 62 11.82 2.94 -35.72
N PRO A 63 12.16 1.84 -36.43
CA PRO A 63 11.84 0.48 -35.99
C PRO A 63 12.26 0.21 -34.55
N GLU A 64 13.43 0.70 -34.13
CA GLU A 64 13.96 0.50 -32.78
C GLU A 64 13.06 1.11 -31.70
N ILE A 65 12.52 2.32 -31.93
CA ILE A 65 11.59 2.97 -30.99
C ILE A 65 10.28 2.19 -30.93
N ILE A 66 9.78 1.76 -32.09
CA ILE A 66 8.53 0.99 -32.17
C ILE A 66 8.66 -0.32 -31.39
N GLU A 67 9.75 -1.05 -31.61
CA GLU A 67 10.05 -2.28 -30.88
C GLU A 67 10.20 -2.03 -29.39
N GLY A 68 10.96 -1.01 -29.00
CA GLY A 68 11.14 -0.65 -27.59
C GLY A 68 9.82 -0.34 -26.89
N VAL A 69 8.92 0.38 -27.56
CA VAL A 69 7.56 0.65 -27.03
C VAL A 69 6.77 -0.65 -26.84
N LEU A 70 6.79 -1.56 -27.82
CA LEU A 70 6.09 -2.84 -27.71
C LEU A 70 6.66 -3.71 -26.58
N ASP A 71 7.98 -3.74 -26.43
CA ASP A 71 8.66 -4.44 -25.35
C ASP A 71 8.27 -3.87 -23.98
N HIS A 72 8.14 -2.54 -23.86
CA HIS A 72 7.68 -1.90 -22.61
C HIS A 72 6.22 -2.23 -22.31
N ILE A 73 5.35 -2.28 -23.31
CA ILE A 73 3.96 -2.70 -23.11
C ILE A 73 3.89 -4.16 -22.64
N LEU A 74 4.69 -5.05 -23.24
CA LEU A 74 4.77 -6.45 -22.83
C LEU A 74 5.26 -6.58 -21.38
N ILE A 75 6.40 -5.95 -21.08
CA ILE A 75 6.97 -5.86 -19.74
C ILE A 75 5.94 -5.36 -18.73
N PHE A 76 5.22 -4.30 -19.06
CA PHE A 76 4.22 -3.73 -18.19
C PHE A 76 3.13 -4.77 -17.91
N ALA A 77 2.58 -5.39 -18.94
CA ALA A 77 1.54 -6.41 -18.80
C ALA A 77 2.02 -7.61 -17.95
N GLU A 78 3.25 -8.09 -18.19
CA GLU A 78 3.88 -9.15 -17.41
C GLU A 78 4.16 -8.73 -15.97
N SER A 79 4.43 -7.47 -15.68
CA SER A 79 4.67 -7.06 -14.29
C SER A 79 3.39 -7.15 -13.43
N LEU A 80 2.20 -7.07 -14.03
CA LEU A 80 0.93 -6.97 -13.28
C LEU A 80 0.45 -8.30 -12.67
N LYS A 81 1.03 -9.45 -13.04
CA LYS A 81 0.73 -10.75 -12.37
C LYS A 81 1.07 -10.72 -10.89
N ASP A 82 2.06 -9.92 -10.48
CA ASP A 82 2.51 -9.78 -9.09
C ASP A 82 1.46 -9.11 -8.19
N LEU A 83 0.41 -8.51 -8.77
CA LEU A 83 -0.62 -7.78 -8.02
C LEU A 83 -1.72 -8.69 -7.46
N LEU A 84 -1.56 -10.02 -7.52
CA LEU A 84 -2.57 -10.98 -7.09
C LEU A 84 -3.09 -10.69 -5.66
N ASN A 85 -2.19 -10.31 -4.75
CA ASN A 85 -2.49 -10.09 -3.34
C ASN A 85 -2.80 -8.62 -2.96
N LYS A 86 -2.85 -7.69 -3.94
CA LYS A 86 -3.13 -6.27 -3.69
C LYS A 86 -4.48 -5.84 -4.24
N ASP A 87 -5.22 -5.01 -3.54
CA ASP A 87 -6.44 -4.38 -4.06
C ASP A 87 -6.14 -3.10 -4.88
N ARG A 88 -7.17 -2.51 -5.49
CA ARG A 88 -7.02 -1.32 -6.34
C ARG A 88 -6.58 -0.08 -5.56
N ASN A 89 -7.05 0.08 -4.32
CA ASN A 89 -6.70 1.22 -3.48
C ASN A 89 -5.24 1.10 -3.03
N GLN A 90 -4.81 -0.10 -2.62
CA GLN A 90 -3.42 -0.39 -2.26
C GLN A 90 -2.47 -0.11 -3.42
N VAL A 91 -2.83 -0.49 -4.65
CA VAL A 91 -2.03 -0.17 -5.84
C VAL A 91 -2.02 1.33 -6.12
N SER A 92 -3.17 2.00 -6.12
CA SER A 92 -3.24 3.45 -6.36
C SER A 92 -2.42 4.25 -5.35
N GLN A 93 -2.48 3.87 -4.06
CA GLN A 93 -1.67 4.47 -3.01
C GLN A 93 -0.17 4.19 -3.20
N LEU A 94 0.20 2.96 -3.56
CA LEU A 94 1.59 2.59 -3.85
C LEU A 94 2.16 3.48 -4.96
N LEU A 95 1.43 3.62 -6.08
CA LEU A 95 1.84 4.46 -7.20
C LEU A 95 1.96 5.92 -6.80
N THR A 96 0.94 6.45 -6.11
CA THR A 96 0.91 7.85 -5.67
C THR A 96 2.10 8.15 -4.76
N LYS A 97 2.43 7.25 -3.83
CA LYS A 97 3.58 7.42 -2.93
C LYS A 97 4.91 7.30 -3.66
N ARG A 98 5.11 6.24 -4.45
CA ARG A 98 6.37 6.01 -5.18
C ARG A 98 6.73 7.16 -6.11
N SER A 99 5.72 7.71 -6.76
CA SER A 99 5.86 8.74 -7.79
C SER A 99 5.83 10.17 -7.27
N ASP A 100 5.77 10.40 -5.94
CA ASP A 100 5.52 11.72 -5.34
C ASP A 100 4.28 12.42 -5.93
N ASN A 101 3.17 11.69 -6.00
CA ASN A 101 1.87 12.09 -6.52
C ASN A 101 1.77 12.29 -8.05
N LYS A 102 2.80 11.93 -8.83
CA LYS A 102 2.79 12.07 -10.30
C LYS A 102 1.95 11.00 -11.01
N VAL A 103 1.81 9.81 -10.43
CA VAL A 103 1.12 8.65 -11.01
C VAL A 103 0.12 8.14 -9.99
N ARG A 104 -1.17 8.07 -10.35
CA ARG A 104 -2.26 7.70 -9.42
C ARG A 104 -2.97 6.41 -9.81
N SER A 105 -2.81 5.99 -11.06
CA SER A 105 -3.44 4.80 -11.62
C SER A 105 -2.46 3.95 -12.43
N LEU A 106 -2.82 2.69 -12.69
CA LEU A 106 -2.07 1.83 -13.59
C LEU A 106 -2.04 2.38 -15.03
N SER A 107 -3.06 3.14 -15.44
CA SER A 107 -3.10 3.77 -16.77
C SER A 107 -2.08 4.91 -16.86
N ASP A 108 -1.98 5.72 -15.80
CA ASP A 108 -0.92 6.75 -15.69
C ASP A 108 0.46 6.09 -15.73
N LEU A 109 0.61 4.96 -15.04
CA LEU A 109 1.87 4.21 -14.99
C LEU A 109 2.25 3.66 -16.38
N LEU A 110 1.29 3.07 -17.10
CA LEU A 110 1.50 2.60 -18.48
C LEU A 110 1.97 3.75 -19.38
N ASN A 111 1.27 4.89 -19.36
CA ASN A 111 1.63 6.05 -20.16
C ASN A 111 3.05 6.52 -19.81
N PHE A 112 3.33 6.70 -18.52
CA PHE A 112 4.65 7.16 -18.06
C PHE A 112 5.78 6.20 -18.45
N PHE A 113 5.51 4.89 -18.37
CA PHE A 113 6.47 3.85 -18.73
C PHE A 113 6.76 3.79 -20.23
N VAL A 114 5.73 3.92 -21.07
CA VAL A 114 5.94 3.89 -22.52
C VAL A 114 6.57 5.18 -23.04
N GLU A 115 6.31 6.33 -22.40
CA GLU A 115 7.00 7.59 -22.73
C GLU A 115 8.53 7.49 -22.52
N LYS A 116 9.02 6.64 -21.60
CA LYS A 116 10.46 6.35 -21.48
C LYS A 116 11.01 5.67 -22.74
N ALA A 117 10.30 4.66 -23.24
CA ALA A 117 10.68 3.95 -24.46
C ALA A 117 10.67 4.86 -25.70
N LYS A 118 9.70 5.78 -25.81
CA LYS A 118 9.71 6.80 -26.89
C LYS A 118 10.96 7.68 -26.86
N ASN A 119 11.51 7.93 -25.67
CA ASN A 119 12.75 8.66 -25.47
C ASN A 119 14.00 7.77 -25.48
N GLN A 120 13.89 6.53 -25.98
CA GLN A 120 14.98 5.55 -26.10
C GLN A 120 15.61 5.11 -24.76
N ASP A 121 14.91 5.38 -23.65
CA ASP A 121 15.26 4.84 -22.34
C ASP A 121 14.57 3.47 -22.23
N PHE A 122 15.32 2.41 -22.53
CA PHE A 122 14.77 1.06 -22.64
C PHE A 122 15.11 0.21 -21.40
N LEU A 123 14.08 -0.28 -20.72
CA LEU A 123 14.24 -1.30 -19.68
C LEU A 123 14.41 -2.69 -20.29
N LYS A 124 15.52 -3.36 -19.96
CA LYS A 124 15.76 -4.77 -20.33
C LYS A 124 15.51 -5.65 -19.11
N ASN A 125 14.51 -6.53 -19.18
CA ASN A 125 14.15 -7.54 -18.17
C ASN A 125 13.80 -7.04 -16.74
N PRO A 126 12.55 -6.61 -16.49
CA PRO A 126 12.04 -6.45 -15.14
C PRO A 126 11.29 -7.70 -14.71
N GLY A 127 11.94 -8.51 -13.88
CA GLY A 127 11.31 -9.72 -13.31
C GLY A 127 10.13 -9.46 -12.36
N SER A 128 9.71 -8.20 -12.12
CA SER A 128 8.61 -7.90 -11.18
C SER A 128 8.00 -6.50 -11.35
N PHE A 129 6.82 -6.29 -10.76
CA PHE A 129 6.19 -4.97 -10.61
C PHE A 129 7.06 -3.97 -9.85
N GLU A 130 7.78 -4.44 -8.82
CA GLU A 130 8.68 -3.56 -8.05
C GLU A 130 9.88 -3.11 -8.88
N ASN A 131 10.41 -3.97 -9.75
CA ASN A 131 11.49 -3.58 -10.66
C ASN A 131 11.03 -2.48 -11.62
N LEU A 132 9.79 -2.54 -12.10
CA LEU A 132 9.20 -1.48 -12.93
C LEU A 132 9.11 -0.16 -12.17
N LEU A 133 8.64 -0.18 -10.92
CA LEU A 133 8.55 1.03 -10.09
C LEU A 133 9.94 1.61 -9.79
N THR A 134 10.91 0.74 -9.52
CA THR A 134 12.31 1.12 -9.25
C THR A 134 12.96 1.76 -10.45
N TYR A 135 12.78 1.18 -11.64
CA TYR A 135 13.26 1.77 -12.88
C TYR A 135 12.66 3.16 -13.12
N LEU A 136 11.37 3.36 -12.85
CA LEU A 136 10.69 4.62 -13.11
C LEU A 136 10.97 5.72 -12.09
N PHE A 137 11.12 5.35 -10.81
CA PHE A 137 11.14 6.31 -9.71
C PHE A 137 12.38 6.19 -8.80
N GLY A 138 13.37 5.37 -9.16
CA GLY A 138 14.61 5.12 -8.41
C GLY A 138 14.43 4.17 -7.21
N ASP A 139 15.48 3.84 -6.46
CA ASP A 139 15.31 3.13 -5.19
C ASP A 139 14.78 4.09 -4.12
N LYS A 140 13.46 4.25 -4.07
CA LYS A 140 12.83 4.71 -2.83
C LYS A 140 12.61 3.46 -2.00
N THR A 141 13.52 3.24 -1.04
CA THR A 141 13.36 2.29 0.07
C THR A 141 11.89 2.18 0.40
N GLU A 142 11.36 0.95 0.35
CA GLU A 142 9.99 0.61 0.66
C GLU A 142 9.43 1.61 1.66
N ILE A 143 8.64 2.57 1.18
CA ILE A 143 7.79 3.32 2.09
C ILE A 143 6.77 2.27 2.47
N HIS A 144 7.07 1.52 3.55
CA HIS A 144 6.15 0.60 4.19
C HIS A 144 4.79 1.30 4.14
N GLN A 145 3.84 0.64 3.49
CA GLN A 145 2.47 1.13 3.48
C GLN A 145 2.12 1.30 4.95
N LEU A 146 2.09 2.56 5.44
CA LEU A 146 1.66 2.81 6.79
C LEU A 146 0.28 2.16 6.91
N THR A 147 0.24 1.06 7.65
CA THR A 147 -0.98 0.36 8.01
C THR A 147 -1.92 1.37 8.67
N GLU A 148 -3.21 1.07 8.72
CA GLU A 148 -4.18 1.96 9.38
C GLU A 148 -3.73 2.29 10.83
N VAL A 149 -3.14 1.30 11.51
CA VAL A 149 -2.41 1.42 12.78
C VAL A 149 -1.36 2.55 12.74
N GLU A 150 -0.43 2.48 11.79
CA GLU A 150 0.66 3.45 11.68
C GLU A 150 0.16 4.84 11.27
N LEU A 151 -0.92 4.93 10.49
CA LEU A 151 -1.55 6.22 10.16
C LEU A 151 -2.14 6.89 11.40
N PHE A 152 -2.86 6.15 12.23
CA PHE A 152 -3.40 6.67 13.49
C PHE A 152 -2.29 7.13 14.44
N ILE A 153 -1.26 6.31 14.62
CA ILE A 153 -0.11 6.66 15.48
C ILE A 153 0.61 7.90 14.95
N LYS A 154 0.86 7.99 13.64
CA LYS A 154 1.56 9.14 13.04
C LYS A 154 0.74 10.44 13.11
N ARG A 155 -0.59 10.35 13.04
CA ARG A 155 -1.46 11.51 13.28
C ARG A 155 -1.44 11.94 14.74
N ALA A 156 -1.47 10.98 15.66
CA ALA A 156 -1.34 11.26 17.09
C ALA A 156 0.02 11.92 17.41
N GLU A 157 1.11 11.41 16.84
CA GLU A 157 2.48 11.96 16.96
C GLU A 157 2.53 13.44 16.61
N LYS A 158 1.87 13.84 15.51
CA LYS A 158 1.85 15.23 15.05
C LYS A 158 1.17 16.14 16.09
N ASN A 159 0.02 15.74 16.61
CA ASN A 159 -0.70 16.54 17.60
C ASN A 159 0.07 16.60 18.93
N PHE A 160 0.61 15.47 19.36
CA PHE A 160 1.41 15.36 20.57
C PHE A 160 2.73 16.13 20.52
N SER A 161 3.31 16.33 19.33
CA SER A 161 4.51 17.16 19.18
C SER A 161 4.30 18.60 19.66
N GLN A 162 3.06 19.10 19.64
CA GLN A 162 2.69 20.43 20.16
C GLN A 162 2.66 20.48 21.70
N ILE A 163 2.58 19.32 22.36
CA ILE A 163 2.44 19.18 23.81
C ILE A 163 3.79 18.98 24.49
N TYR A 164 4.57 18.00 24.02
CA TYR A 164 5.86 17.63 24.63
C TYR A 164 7.04 17.63 23.66
N GLY A 165 6.87 18.22 22.47
CA GLY A 165 7.94 18.42 21.48
C GLY A 165 8.12 17.24 20.52
N GLU A 166 8.70 17.52 19.35
CA GLU A 166 8.86 16.53 18.26
C GLU A 166 9.69 15.31 18.66
N VAL A 167 10.79 15.52 19.41
CA VAL A 167 11.72 14.43 19.78
C VAL A 167 11.03 13.40 20.68
N LYS A 168 10.42 13.85 21.79
CA LYS A 168 9.69 12.98 22.71
C LYS A 168 8.49 12.31 22.03
N SER A 169 7.77 13.03 21.18
CA SER A 169 6.61 12.47 20.47
C SER A 169 6.98 11.34 19.53
N ARG A 170 8.06 11.51 18.77
CA ARG A 170 8.59 10.45 17.93
C ARG A 170 9.03 9.24 18.76
N GLU A 171 9.70 9.46 19.89
CA GLU A 171 10.13 8.40 20.79
C GLU A 171 8.94 7.58 21.34
N TYR A 172 7.89 8.25 21.82
CA TYR A 172 6.68 7.56 22.29
C TYR A 172 5.98 6.78 21.18
N SER A 173 5.82 7.38 19.99
CA SER A 173 5.22 6.69 18.83
C SER A 173 5.98 5.42 18.45
N GLU A 174 7.30 5.47 18.38
CA GLU A 174 8.13 4.31 18.04
C GLU A 174 8.07 3.24 19.14
N ASN A 175 8.11 3.64 20.41
CA ASN A 175 7.98 2.70 21.53
C ASN A 175 6.61 2.00 21.56
N ILE A 176 5.53 2.72 21.23
CA ILE A 176 4.19 2.16 21.11
C ILE A 176 4.11 1.17 19.94
N LYS A 177 4.60 1.54 18.74
CA LYS A 177 4.62 0.63 17.58
C LYS A 177 5.37 -0.66 17.91
N LYS A 178 6.54 -0.54 18.56
CA LYS A 178 7.32 -1.69 19.00
C LYS A 178 6.55 -2.54 20.01
N ALA A 179 5.88 -1.92 20.97
CA ALA A 179 5.06 -2.65 21.94
C ALA A 179 3.87 -3.38 21.28
N LEU A 180 3.18 -2.75 20.32
CA LEU A 180 2.10 -3.37 19.53
C LEU A 180 2.58 -4.60 18.75
N SER A 181 3.77 -4.52 18.15
CA SER A 181 4.36 -5.66 17.43
C SER A 181 4.68 -6.86 18.32
N GLY A 182 4.82 -6.64 19.63
CA GLY A 182 5.11 -7.67 20.63
C GLY A 182 3.89 -8.19 21.38
N VAL A 183 2.67 -7.76 21.03
CA VAL A 183 1.42 -8.30 21.63
C VAL A 183 1.23 -9.76 21.21
N ASP A 184 0.64 -10.57 22.09
CA ASP A 184 0.34 -11.97 21.79
C ASP A 184 -0.49 -12.10 20.49
N PRO A 185 -0.12 -13.00 19.55
CA PRO A 185 -0.82 -13.16 18.28
C PRO A 185 -2.33 -13.38 18.40
N ASN A 186 -2.79 -14.02 19.49
CA ASN A 186 -4.21 -14.27 19.72
C ASN A 186 -5.02 -12.99 20.03
N LEU A 187 -4.34 -11.89 20.33
CA LEU A 187 -4.92 -10.59 20.63
C LEU A 187 -4.57 -9.52 19.60
N GLN A 188 -3.64 -9.80 18.69
CA GLN A 188 -2.98 -8.81 17.86
C GLN A 188 -3.96 -8.04 16.98
N ASP A 189 -4.89 -8.71 16.30
CA ASP A 189 -5.90 -8.06 15.44
C ASP A 189 -6.79 -7.11 16.24
N TYR A 190 -7.23 -7.54 17.42
CA TYR A 190 -8.10 -6.75 18.28
C TYR A 190 -7.38 -5.51 18.84
N ILE A 191 -6.16 -5.71 19.36
CA ILE A 191 -5.35 -4.64 19.94
C ILE A 191 -4.89 -3.63 18.87
N ASN A 192 -4.55 -4.10 17.67
CA ASN A 192 -4.21 -3.24 16.54
C ASN A 192 -5.41 -2.44 16.01
N SER A 193 -6.65 -2.89 16.22
CA SER A 193 -7.84 -2.07 15.93
C SER A 193 -8.03 -0.94 16.95
N GLU A 194 -7.90 -1.25 18.24
CA GLU A 194 -8.42 -0.38 19.30
C GLU A 194 -7.41 0.63 19.83
N ILE A 195 -6.16 0.22 20.08
CA ILE A 195 -5.15 1.08 20.72
C ILE A 195 -4.75 2.27 19.82
N PRO A 196 -4.55 2.10 18.49
CA PRO A 196 -4.26 3.23 17.62
C PRO A 196 -5.43 4.22 17.53
N LYS A 197 -6.69 3.74 17.54
CA LYS A 197 -7.88 4.60 17.57
C LYS A 197 -7.98 5.38 18.87
N TYR A 198 -7.68 4.74 20.01
CA TYR A 198 -7.60 5.42 21.30
C TYR A 198 -6.54 6.52 21.27
N LEU A 199 -5.32 6.22 20.83
CA LEU A 199 -4.23 7.20 20.70
C LEU A 199 -4.62 8.39 19.85
N PHE A 200 -5.25 8.13 18.71
CA PHE A 200 -5.76 9.18 17.85
C PHE A 200 -6.82 10.02 18.56
N THR A 201 -7.78 9.40 19.23
CA THR A 201 -8.84 10.11 19.99
C THR A 201 -8.26 10.94 21.14
N LEU A 202 -7.31 10.41 21.90
CA LEU A 202 -6.57 11.13 22.93
C LEU A 202 -5.87 12.36 22.33
N SER A 203 -5.25 12.19 21.16
CA SER A 203 -4.56 13.27 20.46
C SER A 203 -5.47 14.36 19.87
N GLN A 204 -6.77 14.08 19.68
CA GLN A 204 -7.75 15.08 19.26
C GLN A 204 -8.26 15.92 20.45
N ASN A 205 -8.15 15.39 21.67
CA ASN A 205 -8.65 16.03 22.89
C ASN A 205 -7.55 16.74 23.69
N VAL A 206 -6.44 17.09 23.04
CA VAL A 206 -5.27 17.70 23.71
C VAL A 206 -5.58 19.06 24.32
N GLU A 207 -6.58 19.79 23.80
CA GLU A 207 -7.01 21.08 24.35
C GLU A 207 -7.88 20.92 25.62
N ASN A 208 -8.47 19.74 25.84
CA ASN A 208 -9.42 19.48 26.93
C ASN A 208 -8.78 18.78 28.13
N LEU A 209 -7.51 18.37 28.03
CA LEU A 209 -6.78 17.64 29.06
C LEU A 209 -5.49 18.36 29.41
N SER A 210 -5.00 18.20 30.65
CA SER A 210 -3.68 18.72 31.00
C SER A 210 -2.58 17.94 30.27
N ASN A 211 -1.49 18.64 29.93
CA ASN A 211 -0.30 18.05 29.29
C ASN A 211 0.21 16.83 30.09
N ASP A 212 0.25 16.92 31.42
CA ASP A 212 0.64 15.82 32.31
C ASP A 212 -0.27 14.61 32.18
N THR A 213 -1.59 14.81 32.03
CA THR A 213 -2.55 13.72 31.84
C THR A 213 -2.31 13.02 30.50
N ILE A 214 -2.09 13.80 29.45
CA ILE A 214 -1.82 13.29 28.09
C ILE A 214 -0.51 12.49 28.09
N GLU A 215 0.59 13.06 28.60
CA GLU A 215 1.89 12.39 28.64
C GLU A 215 1.83 11.11 29.49
N ARG A 216 1.22 11.17 30.69
CA ARG A 216 1.05 9.99 31.54
C ARG A 216 0.27 8.87 30.84
N ARG A 217 -0.83 9.19 30.17
CA ARG A 217 -1.63 8.20 29.44
C ARG A 217 -0.84 7.60 28.28
N THR A 218 -0.15 8.43 27.49
CA THR A 218 0.69 7.96 26.38
C THR A 218 1.79 7.00 26.85
N ILE A 219 2.50 7.34 27.94
CA ILE A 219 3.56 6.50 28.51
C ILE A 219 2.99 5.16 29.02
N ASN A 220 1.82 5.19 29.67
CA ASN A 220 1.22 4.00 30.28
C ASN A 220 0.63 3.00 29.25
N ILE A 221 0.47 3.38 27.98
CA ILE A 221 0.09 2.42 26.94
C ILE A 221 1.14 1.30 26.79
N ILE A 222 2.43 1.66 26.84
CA ILE A 222 3.54 0.73 26.64
C ILE A 222 3.57 -0.41 27.66
N PRO A 223 3.54 -0.17 28.99
CA PRO A 223 3.53 -1.25 29.98
C PRO A 223 2.27 -2.12 29.88
N PHE A 224 1.11 -1.56 29.51
CA PHE A 224 -0.09 -2.37 29.27
C PHE A 224 0.10 -3.35 28.11
N LEU A 225 0.57 -2.85 26.95
CA LEU A 225 0.85 -3.69 25.78
C LEU A 225 1.86 -4.80 26.07
N ARG A 226 2.89 -4.48 26.87
CA ARG A 226 3.87 -5.47 27.33
C ARG A 226 3.27 -6.50 28.29
N ALA A 227 2.30 -6.12 29.12
CA ALA A 227 1.65 -7.07 30.02
C ALA A 227 0.81 -8.13 29.28
N ILE A 228 0.41 -7.85 28.04
CA ILE A 228 -0.35 -8.77 27.18
C ILE A 228 0.49 -9.37 26.04
N SER A 229 1.82 -9.32 26.15
CA SER A 229 2.73 -9.93 25.16
C SER A 229 2.75 -11.45 25.21
N ASN A 230 2.36 -12.03 26.35
CA ASN A 230 2.16 -13.47 26.52
C ASN A 230 0.95 -13.67 27.43
N VAL A 231 -0.11 -14.26 26.89
CA VAL A 231 -1.34 -14.56 27.64
C VAL A 231 -1.52 -16.06 27.89
N ASP A 232 -0.43 -16.81 27.78
CA ASP A 232 -0.35 -18.26 27.97
C ASP A 232 -1.38 -19.01 27.11
N GLY A 233 -1.41 -18.66 25.81
CA GLY A 233 -2.25 -19.31 24.79
C GLY A 233 -3.76 -19.00 24.88
N LYS A 234 -4.18 -18.08 25.75
CA LYS A 234 -5.59 -17.70 25.88
C LYS A 234 -6.04 -16.80 24.74
N ASN A 235 -7.22 -17.06 24.20
CA ASN A 235 -7.84 -16.18 23.22
C ASN A 235 -8.55 -14.98 23.90
N LYS A 236 -9.03 -14.05 23.07
CA LYS A 236 -9.73 -12.84 23.52
C LYS A 236 -10.93 -13.14 24.43
N GLU A 237 -11.76 -14.10 24.07
CA GLU A 237 -12.95 -14.47 24.83
C GLU A 237 -12.59 -15.01 26.21
N GLU A 238 -11.59 -15.88 26.32
CA GLU A 238 -11.10 -16.41 27.59
C GLU A 238 -10.53 -15.32 28.50
N ILE A 239 -9.80 -14.37 27.91
CA ILE A 239 -9.27 -13.21 28.64
C ILE A 239 -10.39 -12.32 29.13
N ASN A 240 -11.38 -12.01 28.29
CA ASN A 240 -12.55 -11.23 28.70
C ASN A 240 -13.30 -11.92 29.86
N GLN A 241 -13.44 -13.25 29.83
CA GLN A 241 -14.04 -13.99 30.95
C GLN A 241 -13.21 -13.90 32.24
N ILE A 242 -11.88 -13.94 32.15
CA ILE A 242 -10.99 -13.74 33.30
C ILE A 242 -11.18 -12.32 33.87
N ILE A 243 -11.25 -11.31 32.99
CA ILE A 243 -11.44 -9.92 33.37
C ILE A 243 -12.77 -9.73 34.09
N ILE A 244 -13.87 -10.25 33.52
CA ILE A 244 -15.20 -10.19 34.15
C ILE A 244 -15.17 -10.81 35.55
N LYS A 245 -14.60 -12.01 35.67
CA LYS A 245 -14.54 -12.73 36.95
C LYS A 245 -13.68 -11.99 37.99
N ARG A 246 -12.50 -11.52 37.61
CA ARG A 246 -11.55 -10.86 38.53
C ARG A 246 -11.95 -9.44 38.89
N SER A 247 -12.69 -8.77 38.02
CA SER A 247 -13.21 -7.42 38.26
C SER A 247 -14.55 -7.40 38.97
N GLU A 248 -15.10 -8.56 39.34
CA GLU A 248 -16.45 -8.68 39.93
C GLU A 248 -17.53 -8.05 39.04
N ASN A 249 -17.42 -8.23 37.71
CA ASN A 249 -18.28 -7.65 36.68
C ASN A 249 -18.20 -6.12 36.52
N LYS A 250 -17.15 -5.47 37.01
CA LYS A 250 -16.91 -4.03 36.77
C LYS A 250 -16.32 -3.75 35.38
N LEU A 251 -15.61 -4.72 34.81
CA LEU A 251 -14.98 -4.63 33.50
C LEU A 251 -15.40 -5.83 32.66
N PHE A 252 -15.79 -5.60 31.40
CA PHE A 252 -16.36 -6.64 30.56
C PHE A 252 -15.41 -7.18 29.50
N ASN A 253 -14.39 -6.40 29.15
CA ASN A 253 -13.44 -6.75 28.12
C ASN A 253 -12.05 -6.16 28.35
N LEU A 254 -11.10 -6.57 27.52
CA LEU A 254 -9.72 -6.12 27.57
C LEU A 254 -9.53 -4.61 27.35
N ILE A 255 -10.42 -3.97 26.59
CA ILE A 255 -10.39 -2.52 26.37
C ILE A 255 -10.96 -1.76 27.57
N ASP A 256 -11.97 -2.30 28.26
CA ASP A 256 -12.42 -1.74 29.55
C ASP A 256 -11.28 -1.79 30.57
N LEU A 257 -10.53 -2.90 30.62
CA LEU A 257 -9.35 -3.03 31.47
C LEU A 257 -8.25 -2.05 31.08
N PHE A 258 -7.99 -1.87 29.78
CA PHE A 258 -7.06 -0.87 29.28
C PHE A 258 -7.46 0.55 29.70
N ASN A 259 -8.72 0.93 29.49
CA ASN A 259 -9.23 2.23 29.89
C ASN A 259 -9.14 2.42 31.41
N ALA A 260 -9.52 1.42 32.21
CA ALA A 260 -9.36 1.46 33.66
C ALA A 260 -7.89 1.64 34.07
N PHE A 261 -6.97 0.93 33.41
CA PHE A 261 -5.53 1.03 33.64
C PHE A 261 -4.98 2.45 33.34
N LEU A 262 -5.53 3.13 32.34
CA LEU A 262 -5.18 4.51 32.00
C LEU A 262 -5.92 5.57 32.82
N GLY A 263 -6.86 5.17 33.67
CA GLY A 263 -7.73 6.08 34.43
C GLY A 263 -8.83 6.73 33.57
N ASP A 264 -9.34 6.00 32.58
CA ASP A 264 -10.45 6.36 31.67
C ASP A 264 -11.73 5.54 31.90
N ALA A 265 -11.72 4.59 32.84
CA ALA A 265 -12.97 3.98 33.28
C ALA A 265 -13.79 5.07 33.98
N LYS A 266 -14.98 5.36 33.43
CA LYS A 266 -15.94 6.31 33.99
C LYS A 266 -16.04 6.09 35.51
N GLU A 267 -15.67 7.11 36.28
CA GLU A 267 -16.15 7.27 37.66
C GLU A 267 -17.68 7.32 37.66
#